data_AF-A0A512C998-F1
#
_entry.id   AF-A0A512C998-F1
#
_cell.length_a   1.000
_cell.length_b   1.000
_cell.length_c   1.000
_cell.angle_alpha   90.00
_cell.angle_beta   90.00
_cell.angle_gamma   90.00
#
_symmetry.space_group_name_H-M   'P 1'
#
loop_
_entity.id
_entity.type
_entity.pdbx_description
1 polymer ?
#
loop_
_entity_poly.entity_id
_entity_poly.type
_entity_poly.pdbx_seq_one_letter_code
_entity_poly.pdbx_strand_id
1 'polypeptide(L)'
;MHNLDIYLAIGQSNMAGRAEILPDLMTPIEDVYLFTGQEWVPATNPLNLYSSVRKVVSMQRLGPVYGFARKMQRDIPDRKIGLVVNAKGGSVIAEWMPGTLFFNEIISRARIAAESGEIKGIIWHQGEGDVKEADQYLGKIGHLITAIRDSLNLPDLPFVVGQLSEDKEIRKPLNAYLVDLPKEMSNTGVALAYGTTTFDSTHFDSPSQILIGERYATEMKNLLTAKTQTDDFSFGVLTDIQYADVETVGKRNYRGTLETLKRTIPFLNAYDLEFSFHLGDLIDRDFESFDAPLSILESSKAPFHYIWGNHDFSVLDSLKQKVGEKIDNEKGYYSIEKGNMVFMVVNGMDISVGGHPEGTKNYDQALEMMEVMETEGANNVKPWNGAVGEEQLAWMESVVQKAEEEGKHVIAFCHYPLLPENGLHLLNHKEVMNRIGESPAMVAWFSGHHHAGNYFKDANGMHHLTFLGMVEAESPALGAIVTVKKDYLIIQGIGKEEDRILNFR
;
A
#
# COMPACT_ATOMS: atom_id res chain seq x y z
N MET A 1 -3.61 34.62 1.51
CA MET A 1 -3.85 33.28 2.09
C MET A 1 -3.02 32.32 1.26
N HIS A 2 -2.06 31.64 1.86
CA HIS A 2 -1.34 30.56 1.21
C HIS A 2 -1.68 29.28 1.96
N ASN A 3 -1.71 28.14 1.25
CA ASN A 3 -1.98 26.81 1.78
C ASN A 3 -3.47 26.47 2.03
N LEU A 4 -4.35 26.79 1.07
CA LEU A 4 -5.74 26.30 1.06
C LEU A 4 -5.84 24.88 0.48
N ASP A 5 -6.67 24.04 1.09
CA ASP A 5 -7.17 22.81 0.47
C ASP A 5 -8.40 23.16 -0.36
N ILE A 6 -8.25 23.17 -1.69
CA ILE A 6 -9.23 23.70 -2.63
C ILE A 6 -10.12 22.60 -3.19
N TYR A 7 -11.44 22.79 -3.11
CA TYR A 7 -12.44 21.88 -3.66
C TYR A 7 -13.30 22.58 -4.70
N LEU A 8 -13.48 21.92 -5.84
CA LEU A 8 -14.35 22.41 -6.91
C LEU A 8 -15.75 21.82 -6.74
N ALA A 9 -16.78 22.66 -6.83
CA ALA A 9 -18.17 22.24 -6.75
C ALA A 9 -18.91 22.64 -8.02
N ILE A 10 -19.26 21.65 -8.83
CA ILE A 10 -19.82 21.82 -10.17
C ILE A 10 -21.01 20.88 -10.44
N GLY A 11 -21.77 21.18 -11.49
CA GLY A 11 -23.02 20.49 -11.82
C GLY A 11 -24.21 21.46 -11.89
N GLN A 12 -25.41 20.97 -11.59
CA GLN A 12 -26.65 21.68 -11.90
C GLN A 12 -27.33 22.36 -10.70
N SER A 13 -28.67 22.45 -10.70
CA SER A 13 -29.44 23.21 -9.72
C SER A 13 -29.34 22.66 -8.30
N ASN A 14 -29.24 21.34 -8.14
CA ASN A 14 -29.02 20.74 -6.82
C ASN A 14 -27.63 21.07 -6.26
N MET A 15 -26.55 21.09 -7.06
CA MET A 15 -25.24 21.61 -6.63
C MET A 15 -25.30 23.12 -6.32
N ALA A 16 -25.95 23.88 -7.21
CA ALA A 16 -26.10 25.33 -7.08
C ALA A 16 -26.91 25.75 -5.84
N GLY A 17 -27.77 24.87 -5.34
CA GLY A 17 -28.62 25.07 -4.18
C GLY A 17 -29.94 25.77 -4.47
N ARG A 18 -31.05 25.14 -4.08
CA ARG A 18 -32.43 25.68 -4.17
C ARG A 18 -33.21 25.57 -2.86
N ALA A 19 -32.71 24.80 -1.91
CA ALA A 19 -33.34 24.59 -0.63
C ALA A 19 -33.35 25.88 0.19
N GLU A 20 -34.32 26.01 1.09
CA GLU A 20 -34.39 27.14 2.02
C GLU A 20 -33.11 27.24 2.87
N ILE A 21 -32.60 28.45 3.07
CA ILE A 21 -31.50 28.67 4.02
C ILE A 21 -32.15 29.00 5.37
N LEU A 22 -32.04 28.07 6.32
CA LEU A 22 -32.52 28.28 7.68
C LEU A 22 -31.67 29.35 8.39
N PRO A 23 -32.24 30.11 9.35
CA PRO A 23 -31.52 31.22 10.00
C PRO A 23 -30.18 30.84 10.64
N ASP A 24 -30.06 29.63 11.18
CA ASP A 24 -28.85 29.07 11.80
C ASP A 24 -27.77 28.66 10.79
N LEU A 25 -28.07 28.68 9.48
CA LEU A 25 -27.15 28.35 8.39
C LEU A 25 -26.59 29.60 7.67
N MET A 26 -26.86 30.79 8.20
CA MET A 26 -26.42 32.08 7.66
C MET A 26 -25.08 32.56 8.22
N THR A 27 -24.53 31.88 9.23
CA THR A 27 -23.21 32.21 9.76
C THR A 27 -22.10 31.71 8.84
N PRO A 28 -21.01 32.49 8.65
CA PRO A 28 -19.82 31.98 7.96
C PRO A 28 -19.29 30.70 8.62
N ILE A 29 -18.79 29.78 7.80
CA ILE A 29 -18.10 28.59 8.30
C ILE A 29 -16.66 28.98 8.64
N GLU A 30 -16.22 28.67 9.86
CA GLU A 30 -14.85 28.96 10.33
C GLU A 30 -13.80 28.27 9.45
N ASP A 31 -12.73 28.99 9.11
CA ASP A 31 -11.63 28.54 8.26
C ASP A 31 -11.99 27.98 6.86
N VAL A 32 -13.21 28.27 6.41
CA VAL A 32 -13.66 27.99 5.05
C VAL A 32 -13.86 29.29 4.27
N TYR A 33 -13.32 29.33 3.06
CA TYR A 33 -13.33 30.50 2.20
C TYR A 33 -13.98 30.17 0.86
N LEU A 34 -14.75 31.12 0.32
CA LEU A 34 -15.42 31.03 -0.98
C LEU A 34 -14.71 31.92 -1.99
N PHE A 35 -14.40 31.36 -3.15
CA PHE A 35 -13.71 32.08 -4.22
C PHE A 35 -14.68 32.92 -5.05
N THR A 36 -14.44 34.23 -5.11
CA THR A 36 -15.26 35.16 -5.90
C THR A 36 -14.94 35.11 -7.40
N GLY A 37 -13.76 34.57 -7.76
CA GLY A 37 -13.17 34.67 -9.10
C GLY A 37 -11.95 35.58 -9.12
N GLN A 38 -11.74 36.35 -8.05
CA GLN A 38 -10.60 37.27 -7.88
C GLN A 38 -10.00 37.14 -6.48
N GLU A 39 -10.84 36.96 -5.46
CA GLU A 39 -10.42 36.92 -4.06
C GLU A 39 -11.15 35.83 -3.27
N TRP A 40 -10.70 35.59 -2.04
CA TRP A 40 -11.27 34.64 -1.10
C TRP A 40 -12.01 35.39 0.01
N VAL A 41 -13.30 35.10 0.18
CA VAL A 41 -14.14 35.68 1.25
C VAL A 41 -14.59 34.59 2.22
N PRO A 42 -14.93 34.89 3.48
CA PRO A 42 -15.52 33.89 4.38
C PRO A 42 -16.72 33.18 3.74
N ALA A 43 -16.77 31.85 3.82
CA ALA A 43 -17.81 31.07 3.16
C ALA A 43 -19.15 31.20 3.89
N THR A 44 -20.11 31.88 3.25
CA THR A 44 -21.48 32.07 3.75
C THR A 44 -22.49 31.71 2.68
N ASN A 45 -23.61 31.08 3.07
CA ASN A 45 -24.69 30.79 2.13
C ASN A 45 -25.26 32.07 1.49
N PRO A 46 -25.69 32.03 0.22
CA PRO A 46 -25.64 30.89 -0.71
C PRO A 46 -24.24 30.69 -1.34
N LEU A 47 -23.70 29.48 -1.31
CA LEU A 47 -22.31 29.23 -1.73
C LEU A 47 -22.08 29.29 -3.25
N ASN A 48 -23.13 29.18 -4.08
CA ASN A 48 -23.02 29.37 -5.54
C ASN A 48 -23.14 30.86 -5.99
N LEU A 49 -23.01 31.81 -5.06
CA LEU A 49 -23.21 33.25 -5.30
C LEU A 49 -22.31 33.80 -6.42
N TYR A 50 -21.06 33.35 -6.48
CA TYR A 50 -20.03 33.87 -7.38
C TYR A 50 -19.78 33.03 -8.62
N SER A 51 -20.63 32.02 -8.89
CA SER A 51 -20.56 31.25 -10.12
C SER A 51 -20.68 32.16 -11.34
N SER A 52 -19.69 32.10 -12.25
CA SER A 52 -19.66 32.93 -13.48
C SER A 52 -20.72 32.51 -14.48
N VAL A 53 -21.27 31.31 -14.33
CA VAL A 53 -22.24 30.72 -15.25
C VAL A 53 -23.66 30.69 -14.68
N ARG A 54 -23.89 31.12 -13.42
CA ARG A 54 -25.19 31.02 -12.72
C ARG A 54 -26.36 31.61 -13.51
N LYS A 55 -27.60 31.23 -13.14
CA LYS A 55 -28.82 31.85 -13.71
C LYS A 55 -28.99 33.30 -13.22
N VAL A 56 -29.49 33.46 -12.01
CA VAL A 56 -29.67 34.75 -11.33
C VAL A 56 -29.37 34.58 -9.85
N VAL A 57 -28.96 35.66 -9.18
CA VAL A 57 -28.57 35.65 -7.76
C VAL A 57 -29.73 35.21 -6.86
N SER A 58 -30.95 35.69 -7.11
CA SER A 58 -32.15 35.38 -6.30
C SER A 58 -32.53 33.91 -6.26
N MET A 59 -32.02 33.09 -7.18
CA MET A 59 -32.25 31.64 -7.21
C MET A 59 -31.21 30.83 -6.45
N GLN A 60 -30.09 31.44 -6.03
CA GLN A 60 -29.05 30.72 -5.30
C GLN A 60 -29.44 30.63 -3.83
N ARG A 61 -29.50 29.42 -3.30
CA ARG A 61 -29.87 29.14 -1.91
C ARG A 61 -28.97 28.06 -1.31
N LEU A 62 -29.47 27.27 -0.37
CA LEU A 62 -28.72 26.19 0.25
C LEU A 62 -28.49 25.04 -0.75
N GLY A 63 -27.23 24.65 -0.89
CA GLY A 63 -26.76 23.49 -1.68
C GLY A 63 -25.84 22.60 -0.84
N PRO A 64 -25.34 21.49 -1.40
CA PRO A 64 -24.65 20.46 -0.64
C PRO A 64 -23.25 20.87 -0.21
N VAL A 65 -22.69 21.88 -0.88
CA VAL A 65 -21.37 22.45 -0.57
C VAL A 65 -21.29 22.90 0.90
N TYR A 66 -22.40 23.33 1.51
CA TYR A 66 -22.40 23.76 2.90
C TYR A 66 -22.21 22.59 3.88
N GLY A 67 -22.97 21.50 3.70
CA GLY A 67 -22.80 20.27 4.49
C GLY A 67 -21.42 19.65 4.28
N PHE A 68 -20.95 19.66 3.03
CA PHE A 68 -19.59 19.23 2.67
C PHE A 68 -18.53 20.01 3.44
N ALA A 69 -18.53 21.34 3.34
CA ALA A 69 -17.51 22.18 3.93
C ALA A 69 -17.50 22.11 5.47
N ARG A 70 -18.69 22.09 6.10
CA ARG A 70 -18.79 21.93 7.56
C ARG A 70 -18.20 20.62 8.05
N LYS A 71 -18.49 19.51 7.36
CA LYS A 71 -17.97 18.21 7.74
C LYS A 71 -16.47 18.07 7.47
N MET A 72 -15.99 18.57 6.33
CA MET A 72 -14.56 18.61 6.03
C MET A 72 -13.79 19.40 7.10
N GLN A 73 -14.29 20.58 7.49
CA GLN A 73 -13.65 21.38 8.53
C GLN A 73 -13.69 20.70 9.90
N ARG A 74 -14.83 20.09 10.27
CA ARG A 74 -14.95 19.35 11.53
C ARG A 74 -13.98 18.16 11.58
N ASP A 75 -13.85 17.44 10.48
CA ASP A 75 -13.10 16.19 10.42
C ASP A 75 -11.60 16.42 10.12
N ILE A 76 -11.20 17.63 9.69
CA ILE A 76 -9.81 18.05 9.38
C ILE A 76 -9.58 19.52 9.85
N PRO A 77 -9.58 19.79 11.17
CA PRO A 77 -9.68 21.15 11.71
C PRO A 77 -8.46 22.04 11.45
N ASP A 78 -7.28 21.45 11.20
CA ASP A 78 -6.03 22.20 11.03
C ASP A 78 -5.80 22.72 9.60
N ARG A 79 -6.74 22.46 8.69
CA ARG A 79 -6.65 22.87 7.28
C ARG A 79 -7.64 23.99 6.99
N LYS A 80 -7.21 24.92 6.14
CA LYS A 80 -8.08 25.97 5.61
C LYS A 80 -8.67 25.51 4.30
N ILE A 81 -9.99 25.59 4.17
CA ILE A 81 -10.70 25.05 3.00
C ILE A 81 -11.02 26.19 2.03
N GLY A 82 -10.68 26.00 0.76
CA GLY A 82 -11.09 26.86 -0.34
C GLY A 82 -12.20 26.23 -1.16
N LEU A 83 -13.33 26.91 -1.35
CA LEU A 83 -14.43 26.47 -2.19
C LEU A 83 -14.47 27.27 -3.50
N VAL A 84 -14.40 26.56 -4.63
CA VAL A 84 -14.68 27.11 -5.96
C VAL A 84 -16.00 26.53 -6.45
N VAL A 85 -17.09 27.24 -6.19
CA VAL A 85 -18.44 26.82 -6.60
C VAL A 85 -18.80 27.48 -7.93
N ASN A 86 -19.04 26.66 -8.97
CA ASN A 86 -19.34 27.18 -10.31
C ASN A 86 -20.48 26.41 -10.99
N ALA A 87 -21.58 26.15 -10.28
CA ALA A 87 -22.69 25.34 -10.79
C ALA A 87 -23.69 26.13 -11.66
N LYS A 88 -24.29 25.44 -12.65
CA LYS A 88 -25.28 25.98 -13.60
C LYS A 88 -26.60 25.23 -13.51
N GLY A 89 -27.63 25.87 -12.92
CA GLY A 89 -28.97 25.27 -12.90
C GLY A 89 -29.52 24.94 -14.29
N GLY A 90 -30.05 23.72 -14.46
CA GLY A 90 -30.71 23.25 -15.68
C GLY A 90 -29.78 22.85 -16.82
N SER A 91 -28.48 22.70 -16.56
CA SER A 91 -27.52 22.22 -17.57
C SER A 91 -27.63 20.71 -17.80
N VAL A 92 -27.31 20.28 -19.02
CA VAL A 92 -27.03 18.87 -19.36
C VAL A 92 -25.53 18.60 -19.43
N ILE A 93 -25.10 17.34 -19.30
CA ILE A 93 -23.66 17.01 -19.24
C ILE A 93 -22.90 17.43 -20.51
N ALA A 94 -23.56 17.45 -21.67
CA ALA A 94 -22.96 17.89 -22.93
C ALA A 94 -22.46 19.35 -22.88
N GLU A 95 -23.08 20.22 -22.09
CA GLU A 95 -22.67 21.61 -21.92
C GLU A 95 -21.44 21.77 -20.99
N TRP A 96 -20.99 20.67 -20.37
CA TRP A 96 -19.80 20.61 -19.52
C TRP A 96 -18.60 19.97 -20.21
N MET A 97 -18.72 19.52 -21.46
CA MET A 97 -17.64 18.87 -22.20
C MET A 97 -16.48 19.83 -22.53
N PRO A 98 -15.26 19.32 -22.81
CA PRO A 98 -14.13 20.15 -23.23
C PRO A 98 -14.47 21.09 -24.38
N GLY A 99 -14.01 22.34 -24.29
CA GLY A 99 -14.27 23.38 -25.29
C GLY A 99 -15.60 24.13 -25.10
N THR A 100 -16.47 23.69 -24.19
CA THR A 100 -17.71 24.42 -23.84
C THR A 100 -17.44 25.57 -22.86
N LEU A 101 -18.40 26.50 -22.76
CA LEU A 101 -18.30 27.62 -21.81
C LEU A 101 -18.13 27.14 -20.37
N PHE A 102 -18.92 26.16 -19.91
CA PHE A 102 -18.90 25.76 -18.50
C PHE A 102 -17.59 25.06 -18.12
N PHE A 103 -17.06 24.22 -19.02
CA PHE A 103 -15.75 23.61 -18.85
C PHE A 103 -14.64 24.66 -18.77
N ASN A 104 -14.58 25.58 -19.74
CA ASN A 104 -13.53 26.59 -19.80
C ASN A 104 -13.55 27.50 -18.56
N GLU A 105 -14.74 27.87 -18.09
CA GLU A 105 -14.92 28.67 -16.88
C GLU A 105 -14.43 27.97 -15.63
N ILE A 106 -14.76 26.69 -15.41
CA ILE A 106 -14.26 25.99 -14.21
C ILE A 106 -12.76 25.78 -14.25
N ILE A 107 -12.17 25.43 -15.40
CA ILE A 107 -10.71 25.27 -15.53
C ILE A 107 -9.98 26.59 -15.28
N SER A 108 -10.47 27.69 -15.85
CA SER A 108 -9.91 29.03 -15.63
C SER A 108 -9.95 29.40 -14.15
N ARG A 109 -11.12 29.28 -13.50
CA ARG A 109 -11.29 29.60 -12.08
C ARG A 109 -10.45 28.70 -11.17
N ALA A 110 -10.36 27.41 -11.48
CA ALA A 110 -9.56 26.45 -10.72
C ALA A 110 -8.06 26.80 -10.76
N ARG A 111 -7.54 27.18 -11.93
CA ARG A 111 -6.14 27.60 -12.09
C ARG A 111 -5.81 28.87 -11.29
N ILE A 112 -6.69 29.87 -11.32
CA ILE A 112 -6.49 31.09 -10.52
C ILE A 112 -6.57 30.76 -9.02
N ALA A 113 -7.55 29.96 -8.61
CA ALA A 113 -7.69 29.56 -7.21
C ALA A 113 -6.45 28.79 -6.70
N ALA A 114 -5.85 27.94 -7.54
CA ALA A 114 -4.64 27.17 -7.21
C ALA A 114 -3.41 28.04 -6.88
N GLU A 115 -3.40 29.33 -7.20
CA GLU A 115 -2.35 30.25 -6.73
C GLU A 115 -2.34 30.42 -5.19
N SER A 116 -3.46 30.09 -4.53
CA SER A 116 -3.63 30.20 -3.07
C SER A 116 -3.54 28.87 -2.33
N GLY A 117 -3.36 27.74 -3.02
CA GLY A 117 -3.40 26.40 -2.42
C GLY A 117 -3.46 25.25 -3.42
N GLU A 118 -3.77 24.05 -2.94
CA GLU A 118 -3.81 22.85 -3.77
C GLU A 118 -5.23 22.40 -4.06
N ILE A 119 -5.53 22.04 -5.31
CA ILE A 119 -6.82 21.44 -5.67
C ILE A 119 -6.83 20.00 -5.17
N LYS A 120 -7.64 19.74 -4.14
CA LYS A 120 -7.73 18.44 -3.46
C LYS A 120 -8.83 17.54 -4.00
N GLY A 121 -9.87 18.09 -4.62
CA GLY A 121 -10.90 17.24 -5.22
C GLY A 121 -12.08 18.00 -5.81
N ILE A 122 -12.99 17.25 -6.40
CA ILE A 122 -14.19 17.76 -7.07
C ILE A 122 -15.42 17.05 -6.53
N ILE A 123 -16.47 17.82 -6.24
CA ILE A 123 -17.82 17.30 -6.02
C ILE A 123 -18.71 17.69 -7.21
N TRP A 124 -19.40 16.71 -7.76
CA TRP A 124 -20.23 16.83 -8.96
C TRP A 124 -21.66 16.36 -8.70
N HIS A 125 -22.64 17.24 -8.90
CA HIS A 125 -24.05 16.86 -8.82
C HIS A 125 -24.81 17.30 -10.07
N GLN A 126 -25.03 16.34 -10.97
CA GLN A 126 -25.76 16.52 -12.21
C GLN A 126 -26.29 15.18 -12.72
N GLY A 127 -27.35 15.26 -13.51
CA GLY A 127 -27.91 14.11 -14.23
C GLY A 127 -29.40 14.26 -14.50
N GLU A 128 -30.12 15.13 -13.76
CA GLU A 128 -31.57 15.27 -13.94
C GLU A 128 -31.94 15.78 -15.34
N GLY A 129 -31.06 16.52 -16.00
CA GLY A 129 -31.20 16.93 -17.40
C GLY A 129 -30.98 15.80 -18.43
N ASP A 130 -30.31 14.72 -18.04
CA ASP A 130 -29.82 13.66 -18.93
C ASP A 130 -30.51 12.31 -18.69
N VAL A 131 -31.53 12.24 -17.83
CA VAL A 131 -32.23 10.98 -17.48
C VAL A 131 -32.80 10.21 -18.68
N LYS A 132 -33.03 10.88 -19.82
CA LYS A 132 -33.50 10.25 -21.07
C LYS A 132 -32.39 9.59 -21.89
N GLU A 133 -31.13 9.97 -21.64
CA GLU A 133 -29.92 9.48 -22.33
C GLU A 133 -28.97 8.83 -21.31
N ALA A 134 -29.54 8.14 -20.30
CA ALA A 134 -28.80 7.57 -19.19
C ALA A 134 -27.72 6.58 -19.64
N ASP A 135 -27.97 5.82 -20.70
CA ASP A 135 -27.06 4.85 -21.31
C ASP A 135 -25.75 5.46 -21.82
N GLN A 136 -25.78 6.74 -22.23
CA GLN A 136 -24.60 7.47 -22.67
C GLN A 136 -23.89 8.21 -21.54
N TYR A 137 -24.53 8.32 -20.38
CA TYR A 137 -24.08 9.19 -19.30
C TYR A 137 -22.73 8.75 -18.73
N LEU A 138 -22.53 7.44 -18.52
CA LEU A 138 -21.28 6.89 -17.96
C LEU A 138 -20.05 7.23 -18.83
N GLY A 139 -20.17 7.12 -20.16
CA GLY A 139 -19.10 7.52 -21.07
C GLY A 139 -18.85 9.03 -21.07
N LYS A 140 -19.92 9.84 -21.04
CA LYS A 140 -19.81 11.31 -20.99
C LYS A 140 -19.15 11.79 -19.68
N ILE A 141 -19.54 11.23 -18.53
CA ILE A 141 -18.95 11.60 -17.23
C ILE A 141 -17.50 11.12 -17.11
N GLY A 142 -17.18 9.92 -17.59
CA GLY A 142 -15.79 9.46 -17.65
C GLY A 142 -14.91 10.40 -18.48
N HIS A 143 -15.37 10.81 -19.67
CA HIS A 143 -14.65 11.79 -20.49
C HIS A 143 -14.50 13.14 -19.78
N LEU A 144 -15.55 13.64 -19.12
CA LEU A 144 -15.47 14.88 -18.34
C LEU A 144 -14.40 14.81 -17.26
N ILE A 145 -14.40 13.73 -16.47
CA ILE A 145 -13.45 13.52 -15.36
C ILE A 145 -12.01 13.50 -15.90
N THR A 146 -11.75 12.70 -16.93
CA THR A 146 -10.42 12.63 -17.57
C THR A 146 -10.00 14.00 -18.07
N ALA A 147 -10.87 14.71 -18.79
CA ALA A 147 -10.51 16.00 -19.36
C ALA A 147 -10.23 17.09 -18.31
N ILE A 148 -10.96 17.07 -17.17
CA ILE A 148 -10.66 17.98 -16.05
C ILE A 148 -9.31 17.63 -15.42
N ARG A 149 -9.05 16.34 -15.15
CA ARG A 149 -7.77 15.85 -14.61
C ARG A 149 -6.61 16.27 -15.50
N ASP A 150 -6.71 16.07 -16.81
CA ASP A 150 -5.70 16.44 -17.79
C ASP A 150 -5.51 17.96 -17.84
N SER A 151 -6.60 18.73 -17.89
CA SER A 151 -6.55 20.20 -17.98
C SER A 151 -5.94 20.86 -16.75
N LEU A 152 -6.03 20.22 -15.59
CA LEU A 152 -5.43 20.68 -14.33
C LEU A 152 -4.06 20.02 -14.06
N ASN A 153 -3.63 19.06 -14.88
CA ASN A 153 -2.45 18.24 -14.66
C ASN A 153 -2.47 17.49 -13.31
N LEU A 154 -3.63 16.90 -12.98
CA LEU A 154 -3.88 16.17 -11.73
C LEU A 154 -4.54 14.82 -12.07
N PRO A 155 -3.76 13.80 -12.52
CA PRO A 155 -4.30 12.52 -13.02
C PRO A 155 -5.09 11.75 -11.94
N ASP A 156 -4.70 11.91 -10.68
CA ASP A 156 -5.32 11.25 -9.53
C ASP A 156 -6.19 12.21 -8.71
N LEU A 157 -6.81 13.22 -9.33
CA LEU A 157 -7.69 14.14 -8.62
C LEU A 157 -8.96 13.38 -8.17
N PRO A 158 -9.24 13.30 -6.85
CA PRO A 158 -10.47 12.73 -6.33
C PRO A 158 -11.72 13.40 -6.92
N PHE A 159 -12.66 12.59 -7.37
CA PHE A 159 -13.90 13.07 -7.98
C PHE A 159 -15.10 12.34 -7.40
N VAL A 160 -15.92 13.03 -6.61
CA VAL A 160 -17.11 12.43 -5.99
C VAL A 160 -18.35 12.89 -6.74
N VAL A 161 -19.12 11.95 -7.25
CA VAL A 161 -20.43 12.21 -7.88
C VAL A 161 -21.56 12.01 -6.88
N GLY A 162 -22.66 12.74 -7.02
CA GLY A 162 -23.85 12.49 -6.20
C GLY A 162 -24.92 11.74 -6.96
N GLN A 163 -25.49 10.74 -6.30
CA GLN A 163 -26.69 10.05 -6.78
C GLN A 163 -27.86 11.03 -6.82
N LEU A 164 -28.70 10.96 -7.86
CA LEU A 164 -29.93 11.74 -7.95
C LEU A 164 -30.96 11.21 -6.93
N SER A 165 -31.93 12.04 -6.55
CA SER A 165 -33.00 11.61 -5.66
C SER A 165 -33.74 10.38 -6.19
N GLU A 166 -34.08 9.47 -5.28
CA GLU A 166 -34.70 8.17 -5.62
C GLU A 166 -36.23 8.23 -5.73
N ASP A 167 -36.80 9.44 -5.64
CA ASP A 167 -38.24 9.76 -5.69
C ASP A 167 -38.89 9.56 -7.07
N LYS A 168 -38.10 9.25 -8.12
CA LYS A 168 -38.61 9.05 -9.49
C LYS A 168 -37.98 7.86 -10.18
N GLU A 169 -38.82 6.97 -10.73
CA GLU A 169 -38.41 5.80 -11.51
C GLU A 169 -37.51 6.15 -12.70
N ILE A 170 -37.76 7.29 -13.37
CA ILE A 170 -36.96 7.73 -14.53
C ILE A 170 -35.49 8.00 -14.19
N ARG A 171 -35.15 8.20 -12.90
CA ARG A 171 -33.77 8.44 -12.45
C ARG A 171 -33.00 7.14 -12.19
N LYS A 172 -33.69 5.99 -12.03
CA LYS A 172 -33.05 4.72 -11.67
C LYS A 172 -31.93 4.28 -12.63
N PRO A 173 -32.10 4.34 -13.96
CA PRO A 173 -31.03 3.94 -14.88
C PRO A 173 -29.76 4.79 -14.71
N LEU A 174 -29.92 6.11 -14.65
CA LEU A 174 -28.79 7.04 -14.46
C LEU A 174 -28.14 6.84 -13.08
N ASN A 175 -28.94 6.66 -12.03
CA ASN A 175 -28.44 6.36 -10.69
C ASN A 175 -27.62 5.06 -10.64
N ALA A 176 -28.01 4.01 -11.37
CA ALA A 176 -27.21 2.79 -11.45
C ALA A 176 -25.82 3.07 -12.04
N TYR A 177 -25.74 3.84 -13.14
CA TYR A 177 -24.46 4.24 -13.73
C TYR A 177 -23.62 5.11 -12.80
N LEU A 178 -24.22 6.05 -12.06
CA LEU A 178 -23.50 6.87 -11.08
C LEU A 178 -22.92 6.01 -9.95
N VAL A 179 -23.68 5.05 -9.44
CA VAL A 179 -23.25 4.13 -8.37
C VAL A 179 -22.12 3.21 -8.84
N ASP A 180 -22.14 2.80 -10.11
CA ASP A 180 -21.11 1.93 -10.68
C ASP A 180 -19.84 2.69 -11.13
N LEU A 181 -19.86 4.02 -11.19
CA LEU A 181 -18.71 4.82 -11.65
C LEU A 181 -17.37 4.47 -10.96
N PRO A 182 -17.29 4.25 -9.63
CA PRO A 182 -16.04 3.84 -8.97
C PRO A 182 -15.47 2.50 -9.41
N LYS A 183 -16.28 1.63 -10.02
CA LYS A 183 -15.81 0.35 -10.57
C LYS A 183 -15.09 0.54 -11.91
N GLU A 184 -15.46 1.58 -12.65
CA GLU A 184 -14.97 1.86 -14.00
C GLU A 184 -13.85 2.90 -14.01
N MET A 185 -13.78 3.75 -12.97
CA MET A 185 -12.84 4.86 -12.94
C MET A 185 -12.22 5.05 -11.55
N SER A 186 -10.90 4.93 -11.49
CA SER A 186 -10.12 5.12 -10.27
C SER A 186 -10.25 6.53 -9.69
N ASN A 187 -10.02 6.63 -8.38
CA ASN A 187 -10.10 7.89 -7.62
C ASN A 187 -11.45 8.60 -7.78
N THR A 188 -12.53 7.83 -7.93
CA THR A 188 -13.90 8.34 -7.93
C THR A 188 -14.72 7.73 -6.79
N GLY A 189 -15.73 8.46 -6.31
CA GLY A 189 -16.60 8.05 -5.21
C GLY A 189 -18.03 8.52 -5.43
N VAL A 190 -18.97 8.02 -4.62
CA VAL A 190 -20.40 8.30 -4.81
C VAL A 190 -21.07 8.72 -3.51
N ALA A 191 -21.56 9.97 -3.47
CA ALA A 191 -22.46 10.42 -2.41
C ALA A 191 -23.87 9.89 -2.68
N LEU A 192 -24.23 8.80 -1.99
CA LEU A 192 -25.55 8.16 -2.12
C LEU A 192 -26.68 9.06 -1.62
N ALA A 193 -27.86 8.93 -2.22
CA ALA A 193 -29.03 9.77 -1.95
C ALA A 193 -30.07 9.10 -1.01
N TYR A 194 -29.78 7.92 -0.46
CA TYR A 194 -30.73 7.22 0.42
C TYR A 194 -31.18 8.10 1.60
N GLY A 195 -32.48 8.10 1.92
CA GLY A 195 -33.02 8.90 3.03
C GLY A 195 -33.03 10.41 2.79
N THR A 196 -32.84 10.87 1.55
CA THR A 196 -33.07 12.26 1.15
C THR A 196 -34.49 12.46 0.59
N THR A 197 -34.95 13.70 0.60
CA THR A 197 -36.28 14.14 0.16
C THR A 197 -36.19 15.40 -0.71
N THR A 198 -37.18 15.58 -1.59
CA THR A 198 -37.29 16.74 -2.48
C THR A 198 -38.52 17.58 -2.13
N PHE A 199 -38.43 18.91 -2.28
CA PHE A 199 -39.54 19.82 -1.94
C PHE A 199 -40.42 20.23 -3.14
N ASP A 200 -39.91 20.08 -4.36
CA ASP A 200 -40.64 20.38 -5.62
C ASP A 200 -40.55 19.21 -6.63
N SER A 201 -40.36 18.00 -6.10
CA SER A 201 -40.13 16.77 -6.85
C SER A 201 -38.84 16.77 -7.70
N THR A 202 -37.98 17.78 -7.57
CA THR A 202 -36.72 17.86 -8.33
C THR A 202 -35.53 18.19 -7.44
N HIS A 203 -35.67 19.19 -6.58
CA HIS A 203 -34.61 19.73 -5.75
C HIS A 203 -34.71 19.19 -4.33
N PHE A 204 -33.56 18.77 -3.78
CA PHE A 204 -33.45 18.36 -2.39
C PHE A 204 -33.87 19.48 -1.45
N ASP A 205 -34.55 19.12 -0.36
CA ASP A 205 -34.85 20.05 0.74
C ASP A 205 -33.63 20.33 1.62
N SER A 206 -33.78 21.23 2.60
CA SER A 206 -32.65 21.71 3.39
C SER A 206 -31.94 20.61 4.19
N PRO A 207 -32.64 19.72 4.94
CA PRO A 207 -32.00 18.59 5.60
C PRO A 207 -31.27 17.68 4.62
N SER A 208 -31.86 17.41 3.46
CA SER A 208 -31.27 16.54 2.44
C SER A 208 -30.02 17.13 1.80
N GLN A 209 -29.98 18.45 1.57
CA GLN A 209 -28.78 19.15 1.09
C GLN A 209 -27.62 19.04 2.09
N ILE A 210 -27.90 19.16 3.39
CA ILE A 210 -26.89 18.95 4.43
C ILE A 210 -26.40 17.50 4.41
N LEU A 211 -27.33 16.54 4.46
CA LEU A 211 -27.01 15.11 4.52
C LEU A 211 -26.17 14.64 3.33
N ILE A 212 -26.57 14.98 2.09
CA ILE A 212 -25.80 14.58 0.91
C ILE A 212 -24.45 15.30 0.86
N GLY A 213 -24.38 16.57 1.30
CA GLY A 213 -23.14 17.30 1.49
C GLY A 213 -22.17 16.59 2.44
N GLU A 214 -22.66 16.10 3.58
CA GLU A 214 -21.85 15.32 4.51
C GLU A 214 -21.34 14.01 3.90
N ARG A 215 -22.15 13.35 3.05
CA ARG A 215 -21.73 12.14 2.33
C ARG A 215 -20.64 12.43 1.29
N TYR A 216 -20.75 13.55 0.57
CA TYR A 216 -19.65 14.02 -0.28
C TYR A 216 -18.35 14.17 0.51
N ALA A 217 -18.42 14.73 1.72
CA ALA A 217 -17.24 14.94 2.56
C ALA A 217 -16.64 13.61 3.03
N THR A 218 -17.47 12.64 3.44
CA THR A 218 -17.01 11.29 3.79
C THR A 218 -16.27 10.63 2.63
N GLU A 219 -16.88 10.60 1.44
CA GLU A 219 -16.26 9.96 0.27
C GLU A 219 -14.98 10.69 -0.17
N MET A 220 -15.00 12.03 -0.16
CA MET A 220 -13.81 12.83 -0.48
C MET A 220 -12.67 12.52 0.50
N LYS A 221 -12.97 12.44 1.80
CA LYS A 221 -11.99 12.07 2.82
C LYS A 221 -11.46 10.66 2.62
N ASN A 222 -12.31 9.70 2.25
CA ASN A 222 -11.87 8.33 1.97
C ASN A 222 -10.88 8.30 0.80
N LEU A 223 -11.19 9.00 -0.29
CA LEU A 223 -10.30 9.11 -1.46
C LEU A 223 -8.99 9.84 -1.13
N LEU A 224 -9.05 10.90 -0.34
CA LEU A 224 -7.86 11.63 0.11
C LEU A 224 -7.01 10.80 1.06
N THR A 225 -7.63 10.06 1.98
CA THR A 225 -6.95 9.15 2.91
C THR A 225 -6.29 8.01 2.14
N ALA A 226 -7.00 7.39 1.19
CA ALA A 226 -6.46 6.34 0.33
C ALA A 226 -5.25 6.83 -0.49
N LYS A 227 -5.25 8.11 -0.91
CA LYS A 227 -4.12 8.75 -1.60
C LYS A 227 -2.95 9.10 -0.67
N THR A 228 -3.20 9.33 0.62
CA THR A 228 -2.16 9.52 1.65
C THR A 228 -1.71 8.22 2.32
N GLN A 229 -2.31 7.08 1.96
CA GLN A 229 -2.06 5.75 2.50
C GLN A 229 -1.42 4.82 1.44
N THR A 230 -0.59 5.37 0.55
CA THR A 230 0.40 4.57 -0.17
C THR A 230 1.67 4.53 0.68
N ASP A 231 1.71 3.67 1.69
CA ASP A 231 2.96 3.12 2.25
C ASP A 231 3.58 2.15 1.21
N ASP A 232 3.58 2.54 -0.05
CA ASP A 232 4.22 1.79 -1.11
C ASP A 232 5.71 2.07 -0.96
N PHE A 233 6.46 1.06 -0.53
CA PHE A 233 7.91 1.11 -0.50
C PHE A 233 8.46 -0.20 -1.04
N SER A 234 9.75 -0.20 -1.36
CA SER A 234 10.42 -1.37 -1.90
C SER A 234 11.61 -1.76 -1.02
N PHE A 235 11.93 -3.05 -1.02
CA PHE A 235 13.14 -3.59 -0.42
C PHE A 235 13.79 -4.64 -1.32
N GLY A 236 15.11 -4.80 -1.20
CA GLY A 236 15.87 -5.82 -1.94
C GLY A 236 15.91 -7.17 -1.22
N VAL A 237 16.06 -8.26 -1.95
CA VAL A 237 16.29 -9.60 -1.38
C VAL A 237 17.41 -10.31 -2.14
N LEU A 238 18.38 -10.84 -1.39
CA LEU A 238 19.49 -11.70 -1.85
C LEU A 238 19.63 -12.90 -0.91
N THR A 239 20.23 -13.99 -1.37
CA THR A 239 20.50 -15.17 -0.53
C THR A 239 21.62 -16.04 -1.09
N ASP A 240 22.23 -16.85 -0.22
CA ASP A 240 23.17 -17.91 -0.54
C ASP A 240 24.30 -17.44 -1.48
N ILE A 241 24.96 -16.34 -1.11
CA ILE A 241 26.19 -15.88 -1.79
C ILE A 241 27.29 -16.93 -1.64
N GLN A 242 27.35 -17.62 -0.50
CA GLN A 242 28.29 -18.71 -0.17
C GLN A 242 29.69 -18.46 -0.74
N TYR A 243 30.27 -17.29 -0.52
CA TYR A 243 31.59 -16.99 -1.05
C TYR A 243 32.69 -17.79 -0.32
N ALA A 244 33.57 -18.38 -1.12
CA ALA A 244 34.86 -18.92 -0.67
C ALA A 244 35.88 -18.86 -1.81
N ASP A 245 37.16 -18.72 -1.46
CA ASP A 245 38.26 -18.70 -2.43
C ASP A 245 38.67 -20.11 -2.90
N VAL A 246 37.69 -20.92 -3.32
CA VAL A 246 37.86 -22.31 -3.74
C VAL A 246 37.33 -22.55 -5.15
N GLU A 247 37.75 -23.66 -5.76
CA GLU A 247 37.27 -24.08 -7.08
C GLU A 247 35.77 -24.38 -7.07
N THR A 248 35.12 -24.19 -8.22
CA THR A 248 33.73 -24.60 -8.45
C THR A 248 33.54 -26.09 -8.19
N VAL A 249 32.49 -26.46 -7.44
CA VAL A 249 32.12 -27.86 -7.19
C VAL A 249 30.67 -28.09 -7.57
N GLY A 250 30.43 -28.99 -8.52
CA GLY A 250 29.08 -29.23 -9.04
C GLY A 250 28.52 -27.96 -9.70
N LYS A 251 27.36 -27.48 -9.21
CA LYS A 251 26.76 -26.21 -9.64
C LYS A 251 27.26 -24.99 -8.87
N ARG A 252 27.97 -25.19 -7.75
CA ARG A 252 28.34 -24.12 -6.82
C ARG A 252 29.58 -23.38 -7.31
N ASN A 253 29.40 -22.12 -7.70
CA ASN A 253 30.42 -21.23 -8.22
C ASN A 253 30.89 -20.22 -7.15
N TYR A 254 31.64 -20.71 -6.16
CA TYR A 254 32.04 -19.96 -4.96
C TYR A 254 32.74 -18.62 -5.27
N ARG A 255 33.80 -18.60 -6.10
CA ARG A 255 34.48 -17.35 -6.46
C ARG A 255 33.63 -16.45 -7.36
N GLY A 256 32.82 -17.06 -8.22
CA GLY A 256 31.99 -16.35 -9.19
C GLY A 256 30.89 -15.51 -8.53
N THR A 257 30.47 -15.83 -7.32
CA THR A 257 29.41 -15.08 -6.63
C THR A 257 29.78 -13.64 -6.37
N LEU A 258 31.07 -13.29 -6.19
CA LEU A 258 31.49 -11.89 -6.07
C LEU A 258 31.22 -11.09 -7.34
N GLU A 259 31.41 -11.69 -8.53
CA GLU A 259 31.10 -11.03 -9.80
C GLU A 259 29.59 -10.92 -10.02
N THR A 260 28.85 -11.98 -9.69
CA THR A 260 27.37 -11.95 -9.72
C THR A 260 26.84 -10.85 -8.81
N LEU A 261 27.35 -10.77 -7.57
CA LEU A 261 26.96 -9.77 -6.58
C LEU A 261 27.27 -8.34 -7.06
N LYS A 262 28.49 -8.09 -7.58
CA LYS A 262 28.86 -6.79 -8.17
C LYS A 262 27.93 -6.35 -9.30
N ARG A 263 27.38 -7.30 -10.05
CA ARG A 263 26.40 -7.03 -11.12
C ARG A 263 24.98 -6.86 -10.58
N THR A 264 24.63 -7.50 -9.46
CA THR A 264 23.32 -7.35 -8.81
C THR A 264 23.16 -5.99 -8.11
N ILE A 265 24.17 -5.51 -7.38
CA ILE A 265 24.03 -4.27 -6.58
C ILE A 265 23.56 -3.05 -7.40
N PRO A 266 24.05 -2.81 -8.64
CA PRO A 266 23.52 -1.75 -9.49
C PRO A 266 22.02 -1.84 -9.77
N PHE A 267 21.44 -3.05 -9.86
CA PHE A 267 19.99 -3.21 -10.01
C PHE A 267 19.25 -2.78 -8.75
N LEU A 268 19.72 -3.18 -7.56
CA LEU A 268 19.14 -2.72 -6.29
C LEU A 268 19.23 -1.19 -6.16
N ASN A 269 20.39 -0.62 -6.48
CA ASN A 269 20.66 0.82 -6.41
C ASN A 269 19.91 1.69 -7.43
N ALA A 270 19.27 1.07 -8.42
CA ALA A 270 18.40 1.73 -9.39
C ALA A 270 17.00 2.00 -8.84
N TYR A 271 16.63 1.35 -7.73
CA TYR A 271 15.37 1.53 -7.02
C TYR A 271 15.57 2.36 -5.76
N ASP A 272 14.51 3.02 -5.32
CA ASP A 272 14.44 3.68 -4.02
C ASP A 272 14.02 2.63 -2.97
N LEU A 273 15.03 1.94 -2.43
CA LEU A 273 14.83 0.86 -1.46
C LEU A 273 14.99 1.39 -0.03
N GLU A 274 14.04 1.06 0.85
CA GLU A 274 14.12 1.40 2.27
C GLU A 274 15.25 0.62 2.97
N PHE A 275 15.37 -0.65 2.62
CA PHE A 275 16.39 -1.59 3.09
C PHE A 275 16.48 -2.78 2.13
N SER A 276 17.35 -3.74 2.42
CA SER A 276 17.44 -5.03 1.74
C SER A 276 17.66 -6.15 2.75
N PHE A 277 17.28 -7.38 2.42
CA PHE A 277 17.55 -8.57 3.22
C PHE A 277 18.54 -9.49 2.51
N HIS A 278 19.49 -10.04 3.28
CA HIS A 278 20.30 -11.18 2.87
C HIS A 278 19.87 -12.41 3.70
N LEU A 279 19.23 -13.40 3.07
CA LEU A 279 18.54 -14.50 3.77
C LEU A 279 19.49 -15.60 4.32
N GLY A 280 20.74 -15.26 4.59
CA GLY A 280 21.76 -16.16 5.15
C GLY A 280 22.69 -16.76 4.09
N ASP A 281 23.76 -17.37 4.58
CA ASP A 281 24.82 -18.01 3.80
C ASP A 281 25.61 -17.01 2.95
N LEU A 282 26.24 -16.03 3.59
CA LEU A 282 27.15 -15.07 2.94
C LEU A 282 28.44 -15.74 2.45
N ILE A 283 28.96 -16.70 3.22
CA ILE A 283 30.25 -17.33 3.01
C ILE A 283 30.15 -18.85 2.94
N ASP A 284 31.26 -19.50 2.62
CA ASP A 284 31.50 -20.93 2.85
C ASP A 284 32.87 -21.08 3.59
N ARG A 285 32.87 -21.75 4.75
CA ARG A 285 34.04 -22.35 5.46
C ARG A 285 35.02 -21.45 6.24
N ASP A 286 35.36 -20.26 5.73
CA ASP A 286 36.42 -19.43 6.34
C ASP A 286 35.88 -18.10 6.87
N PHE A 287 36.22 -17.72 8.11
CA PHE A 287 35.69 -16.49 8.74
C PHE A 287 36.15 -15.22 8.02
N GLU A 288 37.35 -15.23 7.45
CA GLU A 288 37.88 -14.14 6.64
C GLU A 288 37.13 -13.97 5.32
N SER A 289 36.42 -15.00 4.83
CA SER A 289 35.62 -14.91 3.61
C SER A 289 34.49 -13.90 3.73
N PHE A 290 34.07 -13.48 4.93
CA PHE A 290 33.02 -12.48 5.10
C PHE A 290 33.42 -11.12 4.49
N ASP A 291 34.71 -10.79 4.49
CA ASP A 291 35.19 -9.46 4.09
C ASP A 291 34.86 -9.11 2.63
N ALA A 292 35.02 -10.07 1.71
CA ALA A 292 34.82 -9.84 0.29
C ALA A 292 33.36 -9.54 -0.12
N PRO A 293 32.35 -10.37 0.24
CA PRO A 293 30.95 -10.07 -0.05
C PRO A 293 30.44 -8.86 0.73
N LEU A 294 30.81 -8.70 2.01
CA LEU A 294 30.39 -7.53 2.81
C LEU A 294 30.88 -6.21 2.19
N SER A 295 32.14 -6.15 1.76
CA SER A 295 32.68 -4.95 1.09
C SER A 295 31.95 -4.59 -0.20
N ILE A 296 31.41 -5.58 -0.93
CA ILE A 296 30.59 -5.31 -2.12
C ILE A 296 29.19 -4.84 -1.69
N LEU A 297 28.59 -5.45 -0.67
CA LEU A 297 27.27 -5.08 -0.15
C LEU A 297 27.24 -3.64 0.40
N GLU A 298 28.35 -3.15 0.96
CA GLU A 298 28.52 -1.75 1.38
C GLU A 298 28.35 -0.72 0.24
N SER A 299 28.45 -1.16 -1.03
CA SER A 299 28.17 -0.30 -2.18
C SER A 299 26.67 -0.14 -2.48
N SER A 300 25.80 -0.83 -1.74
CA SER A 300 24.35 -0.61 -1.76
C SER A 300 23.98 0.74 -1.15
N LYS A 301 23.03 1.44 -1.77
CA LYS A 301 22.46 2.69 -1.24
C LYS A 301 21.53 2.44 -0.05
N ALA A 302 20.90 1.27 0.00
CA ALA A 302 20.00 0.86 1.05
C ALA A 302 20.71 -0.10 2.03
N PRO A 303 20.45 0.01 3.35
CA PRO A 303 21.08 -0.87 4.34
C PRO A 303 20.62 -2.32 4.18
N PHE A 304 21.49 -3.26 4.57
CA PHE A 304 21.17 -4.68 4.58
C PHE A 304 20.84 -5.18 5.99
N HIS A 305 19.83 -6.03 6.06
CA HIS A 305 19.50 -6.86 7.21
C HIS A 305 19.94 -8.30 6.93
N TYR A 306 20.77 -8.84 7.81
CA TYR A 306 21.40 -10.16 7.63
C TYR A 306 20.70 -11.22 8.48
N ILE A 307 20.23 -12.28 7.82
CA ILE A 307 19.68 -13.48 8.46
C ILE A 307 20.84 -14.47 8.63
N TRP A 308 20.81 -15.28 9.68
CA TRP A 308 21.79 -16.35 9.91
C TRP A 308 21.47 -17.57 9.05
N GLY A 309 22.41 -18.02 8.22
CA GLY A 309 22.40 -19.30 7.53
C GLY A 309 23.41 -20.30 8.09
N ASN A 310 23.32 -21.57 7.70
CA ASN A 310 24.23 -22.60 8.23
C ASN A 310 25.68 -22.44 7.75
N HIS A 311 25.92 -21.94 6.54
CA HIS A 311 27.27 -21.72 6.05
C HIS A 311 27.94 -20.49 6.68
N ASP A 312 27.18 -19.52 7.21
CA ASP A 312 27.74 -18.42 8.02
C ASP A 312 28.46 -18.92 9.28
N PHE A 313 28.06 -20.09 9.78
CA PHE A 313 28.65 -20.76 10.94
C PHE A 313 29.57 -21.92 10.57
N SER A 314 29.83 -22.13 9.28
CA SER A 314 30.89 -23.02 8.82
C SER A 314 32.23 -22.34 9.05
N VAL A 315 32.64 -22.19 10.30
CA VAL A 315 33.91 -21.58 10.74
C VAL A 315 34.44 -22.38 11.93
N LEU A 316 35.66 -22.08 12.39
CA LEU A 316 36.17 -22.68 13.61
C LEU A 316 35.23 -22.40 14.79
N ASP A 317 35.01 -23.38 15.67
CA ASP A 317 34.12 -23.25 16.84
C ASP A 317 34.44 -22.03 17.71
N SER A 318 35.72 -21.70 17.87
CA SER A 318 36.20 -20.52 18.60
C SER A 318 35.77 -19.18 17.98
N LEU A 319 35.30 -19.17 16.74
CA LEU A 319 34.88 -18.00 15.98
C LEU A 319 33.35 -17.89 15.83
N LYS A 320 32.58 -18.96 16.12
CA LYS A 320 31.10 -18.94 15.98
C LYS A 320 30.44 -17.80 16.73
N GLN A 321 30.91 -17.48 17.94
CA GLN A 321 30.39 -16.36 18.75
C GLN A 321 30.63 -14.98 18.11
N LYS A 322 31.55 -14.86 17.16
CA LYS A 322 31.87 -13.60 16.46
C LYS A 322 31.08 -13.42 15.17
N VAL A 323 30.36 -14.45 14.70
CA VAL A 323 29.62 -14.40 13.43
C VAL A 323 28.54 -13.32 13.50
N GLY A 324 27.76 -13.28 14.59
CA GLY A 324 26.70 -12.27 14.75
C GLY A 324 27.22 -10.83 14.73
N GLU A 325 28.34 -10.55 15.42
CA GLU A 325 29.02 -9.25 15.36
C GLU A 325 29.52 -8.94 13.95
N LYS A 326 30.06 -9.94 13.24
CA LYS A 326 30.64 -9.78 11.90
C LYS A 326 29.63 -9.32 10.85
N ILE A 327 28.37 -9.73 10.98
CA ILE A 327 27.29 -9.44 10.04
C ILE A 327 26.22 -8.49 10.62
N ASP A 328 26.53 -7.77 11.69
CA ASP A 328 25.63 -6.80 12.35
C ASP A 328 24.27 -7.39 12.74
N ASN A 329 24.27 -8.62 13.25
CA ASN A 329 23.11 -9.30 13.83
C ASN A 329 23.54 -10.22 14.97
N GLU A 330 23.77 -9.66 16.16
CA GLU A 330 24.23 -10.44 17.33
C GLU A 330 23.18 -11.41 17.89
N LYS A 331 21.88 -11.07 17.79
CA LYS A 331 20.79 -11.88 18.37
C LYS A 331 20.27 -12.96 17.43
N GLY A 332 20.49 -12.79 16.12
CA GLY A 332 19.94 -13.65 15.08
C GLY A 332 18.48 -13.36 14.73
N TYR A 333 17.65 -12.84 15.66
CA TYR A 333 16.23 -12.56 15.44
C TYR A 333 15.79 -11.20 16.02
N TYR A 334 14.87 -10.54 15.33
CA TYR A 334 14.27 -9.25 15.71
C TYR A 334 13.11 -8.91 14.75
N SER A 335 12.37 -7.83 15.01
CA SER A 335 11.37 -7.30 14.09
C SER A 335 11.55 -5.81 13.81
N ILE A 336 11.14 -5.39 12.61
CA ILE A 336 11.11 -4.00 12.17
C ILE A 336 9.68 -3.67 11.73
N GLU A 337 9.17 -2.51 12.11
CA GLU A 337 7.86 -2.03 11.65
C GLU A 337 8.04 -0.89 10.63
N LYS A 338 7.31 -0.95 9.51
CA LYS A 338 7.24 0.12 8.50
C LYS A 338 5.85 0.13 7.87
N GLY A 339 5.16 1.26 8.00
CA GLY A 339 3.77 1.38 7.53
C GLY A 339 2.87 0.32 8.18
N ASN A 340 2.08 -0.38 7.37
CA ASN A 340 1.23 -1.48 7.83
C ASN A 340 1.94 -2.86 7.86
N MET A 341 3.27 -2.90 7.76
CA MET A 341 4.06 -4.12 7.71
C MET A 341 4.95 -4.30 8.94
N VAL A 342 5.08 -5.55 9.36
CA VAL A 342 6.07 -6.06 10.31
C VAL A 342 7.00 -7.03 9.57
N PHE A 343 8.29 -6.74 9.59
CA PHE A 343 9.33 -7.59 9.02
C PHE A 343 9.98 -8.36 10.16
N MET A 344 9.68 -9.65 10.26
CA MET A 344 10.14 -10.52 11.35
C MET A 344 11.34 -11.36 10.89
N VAL A 345 12.53 -11.01 11.36
CA VAL A 345 13.75 -11.80 11.14
C VAL A 345 13.81 -12.93 12.15
N VAL A 346 13.92 -14.16 11.66
CA VAL A 346 13.88 -15.40 12.44
C VAL A 346 15.25 -16.09 12.35
N ASN A 347 15.80 -16.43 13.50
CA ASN A 347 17.02 -17.22 13.63
C ASN A 347 16.68 -18.71 13.55
N GLY A 348 16.75 -19.27 12.34
CA GLY A 348 16.60 -20.71 12.14
C GLY A 348 17.80 -21.54 12.63
N MET A 349 18.90 -20.91 13.00
CA MET A 349 20.10 -21.54 13.57
C MET A 349 20.07 -21.62 15.11
N ASP A 350 18.98 -21.14 15.74
CA ASP A 350 18.82 -21.06 17.19
C ASP A 350 19.04 -22.43 17.88
N ILE A 351 18.41 -23.49 17.37
CA ILE A 351 18.68 -24.87 17.77
C ILE A 351 19.30 -25.59 16.57
N SER A 352 20.63 -25.74 16.56
CA SER A 352 21.36 -26.37 15.46
C SER A 352 22.70 -26.96 15.90
N VAL A 353 23.16 -28.00 15.23
CA VAL A 353 24.51 -28.57 15.46
C VAL A 353 25.61 -27.74 14.78
N GLY A 354 25.28 -27.03 13.70
CA GLY A 354 26.22 -26.18 12.98
C GLY A 354 26.44 -24.81 13.61
N GLY A 355 25.40 -24.20 14.18
CA GLY A 355 25.43 -22.82 14.68
C GLY A 355 26.14 -22.64 16.01
N HIS A 356 26.30 -23.72 16.77
CA HIS A 356 26.82 -23.67 18.14
C HIS A 356 28.07 -24.54 18.30
N PRO A 357 28.99 -24.18 19.23
CA PRO A 357 30.07 -25.08 19.62
C PRO A 357 29.54 -26.39 20.22
N GLU A 358 30.28 -27.49 20.02
CA GLU A 358 29.94 -28.81 20.56
C GLU A 358 29.81 -28.78 22.10
N GLY A 359 28.79 -29.44 22.63
CA GLY A 359 28.52 -29.54 24.08
C GLY A 359 27.89 -28.29 24.72
N THR A 360 27.43 -27.33 23.91
CA THR A 360 26.58 -26.24 24.40
C THR A 360 25.12 -26.67 24.46
N LYS A 361 24.32 -25.99 25.28
CA LYS A 361 22.89 -26.31 25.47
C LYS A 361 22.13 -26.43 24.15
N ASN A 362 22.29 -25.47 23.24
CA ASN A 362 21.56 -25.43 21.98
C ASN A 362 22.05 -26.51 20.99
N TYR A 363 23.34 -26.87 21.04
CA TYR A 363 23.90 -27.98 20.29
C TYR A 363 23.34 -29.33 20.75
N ASP A 364 23.35 -29.57 22.06
CA ASP A 364 22.84 -30.82 22.66
C ASP A 364 21.33 -30.95 22.43
N GLN A 365 20.58 -29.86 22.58
CA GLN A 365 19.15 -29.82 22.26
C GLN A 365 18.86 -30.13 20.78
N ALA A 366 19.72 -29.69 19.86
CA ALA A 366 19.59 -30.03 18.45
C ALA A 366 19.81 -31.52 18.20
N LEU A 367 20.82 -32.13 18.84
CA LEU A 367 21.06 -33.58 18.74
C LEU A 367 19.86 -34.39 19.25
N GLU A 368 19.33 -34.04 20.42
CA GLU A 368 18.15 -34.71 21.00
C GLU A 368 16.93 -34.59 20.07
N MET A 369 16.67 -33.38 19.53
CA MET A 369 15.57 -33.15 18.59
C MET A 369 15.76 -33.98 17.31
N MET A 370 16.97 -33.98 16.73
CA MET A 370 17.27 -34.72 15.51
C MET A 370 17.12 -36.22 15.70
N GLU A 371 17.54 -36.77 16.84
CA GLU A 371 17.35 -38.20 17.17
C GLU A 371 15.87 -38.57 17.19
N VAL A 372 15.04 -37.80 17.91
CA VAL A 372 13.59 -38.03 17.96
C VAL A 372 12.97 -37.96 16.56
N MET A 373 13.26 -36.91 15.81
CA MET A 373 12.73 -36.72 14.46
C MET A 373 13.16 -37.83 13.48
N GLU A 374 14.39 -38.34 13.61
CA GLU A 374 14.87 -39.46 12.80
C GLU A 374 14.08 -40.73 13.09
N THR A 375 13.76 -41.00 14.37
CA THR A 375 12.90 -42.14 14.74
C THR A 375 11.46 -42.00 14.20
N GLU A 376 10.97 -40.77 14.05
CA GLU A 376 9.66 -40.46 13.47
C GLU A 376 9.66 -40.47 11.92
N GLY A 377 10.82 -40.65 11.29
CA GLY A 377 10.96 -40.76 9.84
C GLY A 377 10.94 -39.40 9.12
N ALA A 378 11.29 -38.31 9.81
CA ALA A 378 11.35 -36.98 9.20
C ALA A 378 12.44 -36.92 8.11
N ASN A 379 12.12 -36.34 6.95
CA ASN A 379 13.02 -36.30 5.79
C ASN A 379 14.05 -35.15 5.83
N ASN A 380 13.89 -34.22 6.77
CA ASN A 380 14.70 -33.01 6.92
C ASN A 380 15.71 -33.06 8.08
N VAL A 381 15.90 -34.21 8.71
CA VAL A 381 16.97 -34.38 9.71
C VAL A 381 18.31 -34.38 8.99
N LYS A 382 18.97 -33.22 8.98
CA LYS A 382 20.28 -32.99 8.36
C LYS A 382 21.11 -32.08 9.27
N PRO A 383 22.45 -32.27 9.33
CA PRO A 383 23.31 -31.45 10.19
C PRO A 383 23.42 -29.99 9.71
N TRP A 384 23.00 -29.71 8.47
CA TRP A 384 22.91 -28.35 7.90
C TRP A 384 21.51 -27.75 8.01
N ASN A 385 20.58 -28.38 8.73
CA ASN A 385 19.28 -27.79 9.06
C ASN A 385 19.26 -27.37 10.54
N GLY A 386 18.36 -26.46 10.88
CA GLY A 386 18.16 -25.98 12.25
C GLY A 386 16.69 -25.85 12.62
N ALA A 387 16.46 -25.47 13.87
CA ALA A 387 15.15 -25.26 14.49
C ALA A 387 15.11 -23.91 15.22
N VAL A 388 13.89 -23.44 15.48
CA VAL A 388 13.62 -22.28 16.33
C VAL A 388 13.36 -22.78 17.75
N GLY A 389 14.05 -22.21 18.75
CA GLY A 389 13.88 -22.57 20.15
C GLY A 389 12.61 -21.98 20.78
N GLU A 390 12.21 -22.52 21.93
CA GLU A 390 10.97 -22.14 22.61
C GLU A 390 10.88 -20.64 22.95
N GLU A 391 11.98 -20.01 23.38
CA GLU A 391 12.00 -18.58 23.69
C GLU A 391 11.70 -17.73 22.45
N GLN A 392 12.29 -18.09 21.31
CA GLN A 392 12.06 -17.40 20.05
C GLN A 392 10.66 -17.70 19.49
N LEU A 393 10.15 -18.92 19.62
CA LEU A 393 8.78 -19.28 19.25
C LEU A 393 7.74 -18.43 20.00
N ALA A 394 7.89 -18.31 21.32
CA ALA A 394 7.02 -17.48 22.15
C ALA A 394 7.12 -15.99 21.78
N TRP A 395 8.32 -15.50 21.45
CA TRP A 395 8.50 -14.15 20.94
C TRP A 395 7.81 -13.95 19.59
N MET A 396 7.96 -14.88 18.64
CA MET A 396 7.31 -14.83 17.32
C MET A 396 5.78 -14.78 17.47
N GLU A 397 5.21 -15.60 18.35
CA GLU A 397 3.78 -15.61 18.67
C GLU A 397 3.32 -14.24 19.18
N SER A 398 4.08 -13.61 20.08
CA SER A 398 3.76 -12.27 20.59
C SER A 398 3.82 -11.18 19.51
N VAL A 399 4.77 -11.27 18.57
CA VAL A 399 4.90 -10.31 17.45
C VAL A 399 3.71 -10.44 16.51
N VAL A 400 3.34 -11.68 16.17
CA VAL A 400 2.23 -11.96 15.26
C VAL A 400 0.89 -11.58 15.88
N GLN A 401 0.67 -11.91 17.16
CA GLN A 401 -0.54 -11.52 17.89
C GLN A 401 -0.68 -10.00 17.94
N LYS A 402 0.39 -9.28 18.28
CA LYS A 402 0.38 -7.80 18.29
C LYS A 402 0.05 -7.23 16.92
N ALA A 403 0.66 -7.76 15.86
CA ALA A 403 0.39 -7.30 14.49
C ALA A 403 -1.08 -7.51 14.11
N GLU A 404 -1.66 -8.65 14.47
CA GLU A 404 -3.08 -8.95 14.26
C GLU A 404 -3.99 -7.97 15.00
N GLU A 405 -3.72 -7.71 16.28
CA GLU A 405 -4.45 -6.74 17.10
C GLU A 405 -4.39 -5.31 16.51
N GLU A 406 -3.28 -4.96 15.87
CA GLU A 406 -3.06 -3.66 15.23
C GLU A 406 -3.53 -3.59 13.76
N GLY A 407 -4.00 -4.71 13.19
CA GLY A 407 -4.41 -4.77 11.78
C GLY A 407 -3.24 -4.70 10.77
N LYS A 408 -2.03 -5.05 11.21
CA LYS A 408 -0.81 -5.10 10.40
C LYS A 408 -0.57 -6.47 9.79
N HIS A 409 0.25 -6.51 8.75
CA HIS A 409 0.71 -7.75 8.11
C HIS A 409 2.15 -8.06 8.49
N VAL A 410 2.50 -9.34 8.58
CA VAL A 410 3.82 -9.86 8.95
C VAL A 410 4.42 -10.64 7.78
N ILE A 411 5.65 -10.28 7.41
CA ILE A 411 6.52 -11.09 6.54
C ILE A 411 7.65 -11.63 7.41
N ALA A 412 7.80 -12.94 7.46
CA ALA A 412 8.91 -13.58 8.15
C ALA A 412 10.07 -13.86 7.18
N PHE A 413 11.30 -13.69 7.68
CA PHE A 413 12.55 -13.96 6.97
C PHE A 413 13.35 -14.96 7.77
N CYS A 414 13.55 -16.15 7.22
CA CYS A 414 14.35 -17.21 7.83
C CYS A 414 15.16 -17.87 6.74
N HIS A 415 16.40 -18.27 7.04
CA HIS A 415 17.21 -18.97 6.06
C HIS A 415 16.52 -20.25 5.56
N TYR A 416 15.87 -20.99 6.47
CA TYR A 416 15.19 -22.24 6.14
C TYR A 416 13.76 -22.03 5.62
N PRO A 417 13.36 -22.75 4.56
CA PRO A 417 11.96 -22.84 4.15
C PRO A 417 11.08 -23.44 5.27
N LEU A 418 9.81 -23.05 5.32
CA LEU A 418 8.79 -23.78 6.07
C LEU A 418 8.10 -24.83 5.19
N LEU A 419 7.66 -24.41 4.00
CA LEU A 419 6.94 -25.24 3.04
C LEU A 419 7.40 -24.94 1.60
N PRO A 420 7.19 -25.89 0.67
CA PRO A 420 6.72 -27.26 0.91
C PRO A 420 7.83 -28.13 1.51
N GLU A 421 7.46 -29.24 2.15
CA GLU A 421 8.42 -30.20 2.69
C GLU A 421 9.31 -30.78 1.56
N ASN A 422 10.61 -30.48 1.62
CA ASN A 422 11.60 -30.90 0.60
C ASN A 422 12.90 -31.49 1.20
N GLY A 423 12.93 -31.79 2.50
CA GLY A 423 14.14 -32.22 3.23
C GLY A 423 15.12 -31.10 3.61
N LEU A 424 14.88 -29.87 3.16
CA LEU A 424 15.69 -28.68 3.48
C LEU A 424 14.93 -27.67 4.35
N HIS A 425 13.66 -27.91 4.62
CA HIS A 425 12.86 -27.06 5.49
C HIS A 425 13.28 -27.17 6.96
N LEU A 426 12.96 -26.14 7.74
CA LEU A 426 13.24 -26.01 9.18
C LEU A 426 12.83 -27.28 9.95
N LEU A 427 13.66 -27.73 10.89
CA LEU A 427 13.45 -28.97 11.66
C LEU A 427 12.04 -28.98 12.28
N ASN A 428 11.72 -27.97 13.07
CA ASN A 428 10.41 -27.83 13.72
C ASN A 428 9.40 -26.97 12.92
N HIS A 429 9.44 -26.99 11.57
CA HIS A 429 8.51 -26.22 10.72
C HIS A 429 7.02 -26.38 11.09
N LYS A 430 6.59 -27.60 11.47
CA LYS A 430 5.21 -27.90 11.91
C LYS A 430 4.85 -27.14 13.17
N GLU A 431 5.76 -27.03 14.13
CA GLU A 431 5.53 -26.28 15.35
C GLU A 431 5.41 -24.78 15.06
N VAL A 432 6.30 -24.23 14.23
CA VAL A 432 6.20 -22.84 13.78
C VAL A 432 4.87 -22.58 13.09
N MET A 433 4.46 -23.44 12.15
CA MET A 433 3.17 -23.34 11.46
C MET A 433 1.99 -23.38 12.43
N ASN A 434 2.03 -24.26 13.44
CA ASN A 434 0.97 -24.35 14.45
C ASN A 434 0.88 -23.11 15.34
N ARG A 435 2.02 -22.48 15.67
CA ARG A 435 2.08 -21.31 16.56
C ARG A 435 1.64 -20.01 15.88
N ILE A 436 2.05 -19.80 14.63
CA ILE A 436 1.84 -18.50 13.96
C ILE A 436 1.21 -18.59 12.56
N GLY A 437 1.15 -19.77 11.95
CA GLY A 437 0.72 -19.93 10.56
C GLY A 437 -0.76 -19.65 10.31
N GLU A 438 -1.61 -19.78 11.33
CA GLU A 438 -3.05 -19.56 11.24
C GLU A 438 -3.45 -18.07 11.38
N SER A 439 -2.62 -17.25 12.04
CA SER A 439 -2.93 -15.83 12.25
C SER A 439 -3.02 -15.06 10.91
N PRO A 440 -4.12 -14.37 10.60
CA PRO A 440 -4.32 -13.67 9.32
C PRO A 440 -3.26 -12.58 9.07
N ALA A 441 -2.59 -12.09 10.12
CA ALA A 441 -1.49 -11.15 10.00
C ALA A 441 -0.29 -11.75 9.24
N MET A 442 0.02 -13.04 9.37
CA MET A 442 1.15 -13.66 8.67
C MET A 442 0.88 -13.79 7.16
N VAL A 443 1.49 -12.96 6.31
CA VAL A 443 1.18 -12.96 4.86
C VAL A 443 2.23 -13.70 4.03
N ALA A 444 3.48 -13.75 4.48
CA ALA A 444 4.54 -14.46 3.76
C ALA A 444 5.68 -14.97 4.66
N TRP A 445 6.34 -16.03 4.20
CA TRP A 445 7.58 -16.58 4.71
C TRP A 445 8.62 -16.62 3.59
N PHE A 446 9.68 -15.82 3.72
CA PHE A 446 10.76 -15.70 2.75
C PHE A 446 12.02 -16.41 3.24
N SER A 447 12.63 -17.21 2.35
CA SER A 447 13.75 -18.08 2.68
C SER A 447 14.79 -18.25 1.57
N GLY A 448 15.95 -18.77 1.95
CA GLY A 448 17.04 -19.21 1.06
C GLY A 448 17.25 -20.72 1.17
N HIS A 449 18.50 -21.16 1.28
CA HIS A 449 18.95 -22.53 1.60
C HIS A 449 18.68 -23.59 0.52
N HIS A 450 17.44 -23.68 0.03
CA HIS A 450 17.11 -24.49 -1.13
C HIS A 450 17.40 -23.69 -2.41
N HIS A 451 18.66 -23.74 -2.87
CA HIS A 451 19.19 -22.91 -3.97
C HIS A 451 18.38 -22.94 -5.26
N ALA A 452 17.66 -24.03 -5.54
CA ALA A 452 16.80 -24.15 -6.71
C ALA A 452 15.51 -23.31 -6.61
N GLY A 453 15.27 -22.67 -5.47
CA GLY A 453 14.07 -21.90 -5.17
C GLY A 453 12.85 -22.80 -4.99
N ASN A 454 11.77 -22.21 -4.49
CA ASN A 454 10.45 -22.85 -4.49
C ASN A 454 9.36 -21.82 -4.17
N TYR A 455 8.12 -22.13 -4.53
CA TYR A 455 6.98 -21.32 -4.15
C TYR A 455 5.77 -22.19 -3.83
N PHE A 456 5.11 -21.90 -2.72
CA PHE A 456 3.89 -22.57 -2.29
C PHE A 456 2.97 -21.59 -1.55
N LYS A 457 1.69 -21.56 -1.92
CA LYS A 457 0.66 -20.85 -1.14
C LYS A 457 -0.11 -21.89 -0.34
N ASP A 458 -0.12 -21.78 0.97
CA ASP A 458 -0.79 -22.76 1.83
C ASP A 458 -2.32 -22.58 1.88
N ALA A 459 -3.00 -23.50 2.55
CA ALA A 459 -4.45 -23.51 2.67
C ALA A 459 -5.01 -22.30 3.43
N ASN A 460 -4.19 -21.67 4.29
CA ASN A 460 -4.56 -20.48 5.05
C ASN A 460 -4.24 -19.20 4.28
N GLY A 461 -3.69 -19.30 3.07
CA GLY A 461 -3.36 -18.17 2.21
C GLY A 461 -2.01 -17.51 2.46
N MET A 462 -1.16 -18.04 3.34
CA MET A 462 0.20 -17.54 3.54
C MET A 462 1.10 -17.99 2.39
N HIS A 463 1.95 -17.06 1.92
CA HIS A 463 2.89 -17.30 0.83
C HIS A 463 4.24 -17.80 1.35
N HIS A 464 4.68 -18.97 0.91
CA HIS A 464 6.01 -19.51 1.18
C HIS A 464 6.85 -19.34 -0.07
N LEU A 465 7.89 -18.51 0.01
CA LEU A 465 8.80 -18.25 -1.11
C LEU A 465 10.23 -18.51 -0.68
N THR A 466 10.88 -19.42 -1.40
CA THR A 466 12.31 -19.64 -1.33
C THR A 466 12.95 -19.05 -2.57
N PHE A 467 13.86 -18.10 -2.37
CA PHE A 467 14.58 -17.41 -3.44
C PHE A 467 15.71 -18.28 -3.99
N LEU A 468 16.12 -18.01 -5.22
CA LEU A 468 17.23 -18.70 -5.87
C LEU A 468 18.57 -18.35 -5.20
N GLY A 469 19.39 -19.37 -4.95
CA GLY A 469 20.69 -19.21 -4.30
C GLY A 469 21.77 -18.69 -5.26
N MET A 470 22.47 -17.62 -4.89
CA MET A 470 23.43 -16.96 -5.78
C MET A 470 24.62 -17.84 -6.17
N VAL A 471 25.05 -18.74 -5.29
CA VAL A 471 26.13 -19.69 -5.55
C VAL A 471 25.86 -20.65 -6.70
N GLU A 472 24.60 -20.92 -7.02
CA GLU A 472 24.18 -21.74 -8.17
C GLU A 472 23.57 -20.88 -9.29
N ALA A 473 23.77 -19.56 -9.27
CA ALA A 473 23.21 -18.64 -10.25
C ALA A 473 23.69 -18.98 -11.67
N GLU A 474 22.74 -19.21 -12.57
CA GLU A 474 22.99 -19.32 -14.01
C GLU A 474 23.01 -17.95 -14.70
N SER A 475 22.46 -16.92 -14.06
CA SER A 475 22.42 -15.55 -14.58
C SER A 475 23.59 -14.69 -14.09
N PRO A 476 24.05 -13.71 -14.90
CA PRO A 476 25.08 -12.75 -14.52
C PRO A 476 24.79 -11.91 -13.27
N ALA A 477 23.54 -11.79 -12.88
CA ALA A 477 23.05 -11.13 -11.67
C ALA A 477 21.88 -11.96 -11.14
N LEU A 478 21.64 -11.95 -9.83
CA LEU A 478 20.54 -12.68 -9.20
C LEU A 478 20.09 -11.96 -7.92
N GLY A 479 18.78 -11.88 -7.70
CA GLY A 479 18.14 -11.25 -6.54
C GLY A 479 16.69 -10.90 -6.84
N ALA A 480 16.06 -10.09 -5.99
CA ALA A 480 14.74 -9.53 -6.25
C ALA A 480 14.57 -8.12 -5.67
N ILE A 481 13.68 -7.33 -6.27
CA ILE A 481 13.07 -6.15 -5.66
C ILE A 481 11.65 -6.52 -5.26
N VAL A 482 11.30 -6.34 -3.99
CA VAL A 482 9.95 -6.54 -3.48
C VAL A 482 9.32 -5.18 -3.21
N THR A 483 8.24 -4.86 -3.91
CA THR A 483 7.42 -3.67 -3.64
C THR A 483 6.24 -4.08 -2.78
N VAL A 484 6.15 -3.48 -1.60
CA VAL A 484 5.01 -3.60 -0.70
C VAL A 484 3.91 -2.69 -1.22
N LYS A 485 2.71 -3.26 -1.39
CA LYS A 485 1.46 -2.54 -1.59
C LYS A 485 0.54 -2.84 -0.41
N LYS A 486 -0.56 -2.09 -0.32
CA LYS A 486 -1.53 -2.24 0.76
C LYS A 486 -1.97 -3.68 1.01
N ASP A 487 -2.35 -4.40 -0.05
CA ASP A 487 -3.00 -5.72 0.05
C ASP A 487 -2.22 -6.83 -0.70
N TYR A 488 -1.01 -6.54 -1.21
CA TYR A 488 -0.20 -7.49 -1.96
C TYR A 488 1.27 -7.08 -2.04
N LEU A 489 2.13 -8.02 -2.42
CA LEU A 489 3.53 -7.78 -2.78
C LEU A 489 3.72 -7.94 -4.28
N ILE A 490 4.56 -7.10 -4.87
CA ILE A 490 5.10 -7.30 -6.23
C ILE A 490 6.56 -7.70 -6.08
N ILE A 491 6.92 -8.88 -6.56
CA ILE A 491 8.29 -9.35 -6.64
C ILE A 491 8.74 -9.16 -8.08
N GLN A 492 9.78 -8.35 -8.26
CA GLN A 492 10.47 -8.18 -9.52
C GLN A 492 11.81 -8.91 -9.43
N GLY A 493 11.93 -10.01 -10.16
CA GLY A 493 13.14 -10.83 -10.16
C GLY A 493 14.29 -10.16 -10.90
N ILE A 494 15.50 -10.29 -10.36
CA ILE A 494 16.74 -9.92 -11.03
C ILE A 494 17.35 -11.22 -11.57
N GLY A 495 17.67 -11.24 -12.86
CA GLY A 495 18.27 -12.41 -13.51
C GLY A 495 17.24 -13.51 -13.78
N LYS A 496 17.40 -14.66 -13.13
CA LYS A 496 16.52 -15.82 -13.30
C LYS A 496 15.44 -15.95 -12.23
N GLU A 497 15.46 -15.10 -11.20
CA GLU A 497 14.38 -15.05 -10.22
C GLU A 497 13.07 -14.68 -10.91
N GLU A 498 11.97 -15.32 -10.52
CA GLU A 498 10.67 -15.13 -11.18
C GLU A 498 9.94 -13.89 -10.65
N ASP A 499 9.31 -13.13 -11.55
CA ASP A 499 8.36 -12.09 -11.17
C ASP A 499 7.10 -12.72 -10.55
N ARG A 500 6.61 -12.14 -9.45
CA ARG A 500 5.40 -12.63 -8.75
C ARG A 500 4.53 -11.50 -8.23
N ILE A 501 3.24 -11.79 -8.08
CA ILE A 501 2.31 -10.98 -7.30
C ILE A 501 1.76 -11.86 -6.18
N LEU A 502 1.98 -11.47 -4.94
CA LEU A 502 1.55 -12.22 -3.75
C LEU A 502 0.44 -11.46 -3.04
N ASN A 503 -0.82 -11.85 -3.28
CA ASN A 503 -1.98 -11.21 -2.64
C ASN A 503 -2.12 -11.68 -1.19
N PHE A 504 -2.23 -10.73 -0.26
CA PHE A 504 -2.48 -11.02 1.16
C PHE A 504 -3.79 -11.79 1.34
N ARG A 505 -3.87 -12.51 2.46
CA ARG A 505 -4.93 -13.48 2.75
C ARG A 505 -6.17 -12.87 3.36
#